data_AF-A0AAD8IDX7-F1
#
_entry.id   AF-A0AAD8IDX7-F1
#
_cell.length_a   1.000
_cell.length_b   1.000
_cell.length_c   1.000
_cell.angle_alpha   90.00
_cell.angle_beta   90.00
_cell.angle_gamma   90.00
#
_symmetry.space_group_name_H-M   'P 1'
#
loop_
_entity.id
_entity.type
_entity.pdbx_description
1 polymer ?
#
loop_
_entity_poly.entity_id
_entity_poly.type
_entity_poly.pdbx_seq_one_letter_code
_entity_poly.pdbx_strand_id
1 'polypeptide(L)'
;MFTASGLEFVPNNYAAPLANENAPEAFHLIQDFLSNSDIGTALTAPLKLSASQIRSLWQTGTYDNGGESGSPSIIFEFQGDEFTVTPTTVRDALGLEDFNAFIISVGDSELVKMMREIGYSGPLTKIGQLKRPFLRKEWSFFFDCITRAFGKKCTNWDAIPTDSLQIGYSLLYGELLKINRDDYRDDYRYDYRYDYPG
;
A
#
# COMPACT_ATOMS: atom_id res chain seq x y z
N MET A 1 -8.00 -8.12 -21.13
CA MET A 1 -7.56 -9.53 -21.13
C MET A 1 -6.63 -9.70 -22.31
N PHE A 2 -5.42 -10.21 -22.12
CA PHE A 2 -4.55 -10.58 -23.23
C PHE A 2 -3.83 -11.88 -22.92
N THR A 3 -3.56 -12.64 -23.97
CA THR A 3 -3.01 -13.99 -23.90
C THR A 3 -1.59 -13.99 -24.45
N ALA A 4 -0.66 -14.57 -23.69
CA ALA A 4 0.71 -14.83 -24.14
C ALA A 4 1.11 -16.25 -23.74
N SER A 5 1.58 -17.04 -24.71
CA SER A 5 2.07 -18.42 -24.50
C SER A 5 1.08 -19.36 -23.80
N GLY A 6 -0.22 -19.24 -24.09
CA GLY A 6 -1.25 -20.13 -23.55
C GLY A 6 -1.62 -19.91 -22.08
N LEU A 7 -1.06 -18.87 -21.44
CA LEU A 7 -1.43 -18.45 -20.10
C LEU A 7 -2.41 -17.27 -20.18
N GLU A 8 -3.57 -17.43 -19.52
CA GLU A 8 -4.53 -16.35 -19.34
C GLU A 8 -4.05 -15.44 -18.21
N PHE A 9 -3.74 -14.19 -18.56
CA PHE A 9 -3.50 -13.16 -17.56
C PHE A 9 -4.82 -12.44 -17.25
N VAL A 10 -5.32 -12.63 -16.03
CA VAL A 10 -6.39 -11.81 -15.47
C VAL A 10 -5.86 -10.37 -15.41
N PRO A 11 -6.63 -9.35 -15.81
CA PRO A 11 -6.28 -7.95 -15.55
C PRO A 11 -6.50 -7.65 -14.07
N ASN A 12 -5.74 -8.27 -13.18
CA ASN A 12 -5.86 -8.05 -11.74
C ASN A 12 -4.94 -6.92 -11.30
N ASN A 13 -5.39 -5.69 -11.46
CA ASN A 13 -4.93 -4.56 -10.64
C ASN A 13 -6.13 -3.75 -10.07
N TYR A 14 -7.24 -4.41 -9.75
CA TYR A 14 -8.05 -3.97 -8.60
C TYR A 14 -7.21 -4.28 -7.35
N ALA A 15 -6.23 -3.43 -7.02
CA ALA A 15 -5.23 -3.77 -6.01
C ALA A 15 -5.85 -3.90 -4.61
N ALA A 16 -6.96 -3.22 -4.36
CA ALA A 16 -7.77 -3.35 -3.16
C ALA A 16 -9.28 -3.47 -3.48
N PRO A 17 -9.98 -4.53 -3.03
CA PRO A 17 -11.43 -4.58 -3.09
C PRO A 17 -12.01 -3.66 -2.02
N LEU A 18 -12.28 -2.40 -2.35
CA LEU A 18 -12.79 -1.39 -1.42
C LEU A 18 -14.31 -1.20 -1.47
N ALA A 19 -15.02 -1.97 -2.29
CA ALA A 19 -16.48 -1.95 -2.33
C ALA A 19 -17.08 -2.92 -1.28
N ASN A 20 -18.10 -2.47 -0.56
CA ASN A 20 -18.73 -3.24 0.53
C ASN A 20 -19.70 -4.31 0.04
N GLU A 21 -20.22 -4.21 -1.19
CA GLU A 21 -21.34 -5.00 -1.73
C GLU A 21 -21.19 -6.53 -1.60
N ASN A 22 -19.94 -7.03 -1.60
CA ASN A 22 -19.64 -8.47 -1.51
C ASN A 22 -18.66 -8.81 -0.37
N ALA A 23 -18.35 -7.84 0.49
CA ALA A 23 -17.39 -8.02 1.57
C ALA A 23 -18.11 -8.32 2.90
N PRO A 24 -17.53 -9.16 3.78
CA PRO A 24 -18.06 -9.35 5.13
C PRO A 24 -18.08 -8.01 5.88
N GLU A 25 -19.13 -7.76 6.67
CA GLU A 25 -19.34 -6.52 7.42
C GLU A 25 -18.14 -6.09 8.27
N ALA A 26 -17.42 -7.06 8.82
CA ALA A 26 -16.20 -6.83 9.60
C ALA A 26 -15.13 -6.02 8.84
N PHE A 27 -15.13 -6.02 7.50
CA PHE A 27 -14.16 -5.28 6.69
C PHE A 27 -14.65 -3.90 6.25
N HIS A 28 -15.96 -3.61 6.33
CA HIS A 28 -16.54 -2.38 5.77
C HIS A 28 -15.86 -1.14 6.32
N LEU A 29 -15.57 -1.10 7.62
CA LEU A 29 -14.88 0.04 8.23
C LEU A 29 -13.49 0.30 7.61
N ILE A 30 -12.70 -0.75 7.37
CA ILE A 30 -11.37 -0.60 6.76
C ILE A 30 -11.48 -0.33 5.26
N GLN A 31 -12.47 -0.90 4.58
CA GLN A 31 -12.72 -0.62 3.17
C GLN A 31 -13.11 0.85 2.96
N ASP A 32 -14.06 1.36 3.75
CA ASP A 32 -14.49 2.74 3.75
C ASP A 32 -13.36 3.69 4.15
N PHE A 33 -12.56 3.32 5.15
CA PHE A 33 -11.37 4.09 5.52
C PHE A 33 -10.39 4.23 4.35
N LEU A 34 -10.04 3.11 3.70
CA LEU A 34 -9.10 3.11 2.59
C LEU A 34 -9.65 3.82 1.36
N SER A 35 -10.95 3.69 1.05
CA SER A 35 -11.57 4.33 -0.11
C SER A 35 -11.61 5.85 0.02
N ASN A 36 -11.74 6.36 1.25
CA ASN A 36 -11.77 7.78 1.55
C ASN A 36 -10.40 8.35 1.96
N SER A 37 -9.34 7.54 1.94
CA SER A 37 -7.98 7.97 2.23
C SER A 37 -7.31 8.62 1.01
N ASP A 38 -6.22 9.37 1.25
CA ASP A 38 -5.43 10.01 0.18
C ASP A 38 -4.88 9.01 -0.84
N ILE A 39 -4.72 7.74 -0.45
CA ILE A 39 -4.24 6.69 -1.35
C ILE A 39 -5.38 5.90 -2.01
N GLY A 40 -6.65 6.22 -1.74
CA GLY A 40 -7.81 5.48 -2.26
C GLY A 40 -7.78 5.36 -3.79
N THR A 41 -7.47 6.47 -4.47
CA THR A 41 -7.28 6.49 -5.94
C THR A 41 -6.16 5.53 -6.36
N ALA A 42 -5.00 5.59 -5.71
CA ALA A 42 -3.87 4.70 -6.00
C ALA A 42 -4.18 3.21 -5.78
N LEU A 43 -5.07 2.89 -4.83
CA LEU A 43 -5.49 1.51 -4.52
C LEU A 43 -6.48 0.93 -5.54
N THR A 44 -7.26 1.77 -6.22
CA THR A 44 -8.33 1.32 -7.13
C THR A 44 -8.09 1.66 -8.60
N ALA A 45 -7.11 2.52 -8.90
CA ALA A 45 -6.84 2.97 -10.26
C ALA A 45 -6.49 1.77 -11.16
N PRO A 46 -7.14 1.63 -12.34
CA PRO A 46 -6.82 0.54 -13.26
C PRO A 46 -5.41 0.71 -13.81
N LEU A 47 -4.68 -0.39 -13.97
CA LEU A 47 -3.36 -0.37 -14.60
C LEU A 47 -3.50 0.08 -16.07
N LYS A 48 -2.96 1.25 -16.38
CA LYS A 48 -3.00 1.84 -17.74
C LYS A 48 -1.70 1.66 -18.53
N LEU A 49 -0.68 1.01 -17.95
CA LEU A 49 0.63 0.87 -18.58
C LEU A 49 0.76 -0.44 -19.35
N SER A 50 1.14 -0.33 -20.62
CA SER A 50 1.49 -1.49 -21.45
C SER A 50 2.90 -2.01 -21.11
N ALA A 51 3.13 -3.30 -21.32
CA ALA A 51 4.45 -3.91 -21.12
C ALA A 51 5.54 -3.27 -22.01
N SER A 52 5.17 -2.76 -23.20
CA SER A 52 6.07 -2.03 -24.10
C SER A 52 6.50 -0.69 -23.53
N GLN A 53 5.58 0.07 -22.91
CA GLN A 53 5.92 1.36 -22.29
C GLN A 53 6.85 1.16 -21.09
N ILE A 54 6.57 0.17 -20.23
CA ILE A 54 7.42 -0.18 -19.09
C ILE A 54 8.82 -0.57 -19.57
N ARG A 55 8.91 -1.38 -20.63
CA ARG A 55 10.21 -1.78 -21.20
C ARG A 55 10.98 -0.57 -21.73
N SER A 56 10.33 0.32 -22.46
CA SER A 56 10.97 1.54 -22.99
C SER A 56 11.54 2.40 -21.87
N LEU A 57 10.73 2.66 -20.83
CA LEU A 57 11.15 3.37 -19.63
C LEU A 57 12.44 2.77 -19.04
N TRP A 58 12.52 1.45 -18.89
CA TRP A 58 13.73 0.80 -18.35
C TRP A 58 14.93 0.77 -19.30
N GLN A 59 14.71 0.87 -20.61
CA GLN A 59 15.77 0.81 -21.61
C GLN A 59 16.39 2.16 -21.91
N THR A 60 15.57 3.22 -21.94
CA THR A 60 16.00 4.56 -22.35
C THR A 60 15.96 5.57 -21.19
N GLY A 61 15.41 5.17 -20.05
CA GLY A 61 15.23 6.06 -18.90
C GLY A 61 16.54 6.61 -18.36
N THR A 62 16.67 7.92 -18.34
CA THR A 62 17.76 8.66 -17.71
C THR A 62 17.23 9.43 -16.51
N TYR A 63 17.93 9.29 -15.38
CA TYR A 63 17.59 10.01 -14.16
C TYR A 63 18.32 11.35 -14.12
N ASP A 64 17.57 12.42 -13.88
CA ASP A 64 18.06 13.75 -13.57
C ASP A 64 17.71 14.08 -12.11
N ASN A 65 18.68 14.55 -11.34
CA ASN A 65 18.47 14.92 -9.94
C ASN A 65 17.89 16.33 -9.77
N GLY A 66 17.76 17.11 -10.85
CA GLY A 66 17.23 18.47 -10.82
C GLY A 66 18.19 19.54 -10.29
N GLY A 67 19.41 19.19 -9.88
CA GLY A 67 20.40 20.14 -9.34
C GLY A 67 19.98 20.82 -8.02
N GLU A 68 20.51 22.02 -7.75
CA GLU A 68 20.30 22.75 -6.47
C GLU A 68 18.89 23.35 -6.30
N SER A 69 18.14 23.54 -7.40
CA SER A 69 16.86 24.25 -7.40
C SER A 69 15.76 23.58 -8.22
N GLY A 70 16.05 22.47 -8.89
CA GLY A 70 15.07 21.72 -9.68
C GLY A 70 14.50 20.53 -8.94
N SER A 71 13.46 19.94 -9.52
CA SER A 71 12.88 18.68 -9.06
C SER A 71 13.51 17.51 -9.80
N PRO A 72 13.73 16.35 -9.13
CA PRO A 72 14.22 15.17 -9.81
C PRO A 72 13.25 14.74 -10.91
N SER A 73 13.76 14.11 -11.96
CA SER A 73 12.93 13.59 -13.04
C SER A 73 13.54 12.35 -13.69
N ILE A 74 12.70 11.60 -14.39
CA ILE A 74 13.12 10.51 -15.27
C ILE A 74 12.65 10.86 -16.67
N ILE A 75 13.60 10.97 -17.60
CA ILE A 75 13.33 11.23 -19.01
C ILE A 75 13.50 9.92 -19.77
N PHE A 76 12.56 9.58 -20.64
CA PHE A 76 12.64 8.37 -21.46
C PHE A 76 12.01 8.57 -22.83
N GLU A 77 12.43 7.79 -23.81
CA GLU A 77 11.86 7.81 -25.15
C GLU A 77 10.87 6.66 -25.32
N PHE A 78 9.74 6.92 -25.97
CA PHE A 78 8.80 5.89 -26.40
C PHE A 78 8.20 6.26 -27.75
N GLN A 79 8.34 5.37 -28.73
CA GLN A 79 7.84 5.58 -30.11
C GLN A 79 8.40 6.84 -30.81
N GLY A 80 9.60 7.29 -30.44
CA GLY A 80 10.24 8.48 -31.01
C GLY A 80 9.90 9.79 -30.30
N ASP A 81 8.99 9.74 -29.31
CA ASP A 81 8.64 10.88 -28.46
C ASP A 81 9.35 10.79 -27.11
N GLU A 82 9.79 11.93 -26.59
CA GLU A 82 10.39 12.04 -25.26
C GLU A 82 9.31 12.31 -24.20
N PHE A 83 9.39 11.60 -23.09
CA PHE A 83 8.49 11.71 -21.95
C PHE A 83 9.27 11.99 -20.68
N THR A 84 8.74 12.90 -19.85
CA THR A 84 9.34 13.27 -18.57
C THR A 84 8.42 12.90 -17.42
N VAL A 85 8.94 12.14 -16.47
CA VAL A 85 8.25 11.77 -15.22
C VAL A 85 8.86 12.58 -14.08
N THR A 86 8.07 13.46 -13.47
CA THR A 86 8.45 14.26 -12.29
C THR A 86 7.70 13.77 -11.04
N PRO A 87 8.09 14.18 -9.82
CA PRO A 87 7.30 13.95 -8.60
C PRO A 87 5.84 14.39 -8.75
N THR A 88 5.60 15.53 -9.38
CA THR A 88 4.23 16.01 -9.68
C THR A 88 3.49 15.06 -10.61
N THR A 89 4.16 14.55 -11.66
CA THR A 89 3.55 13.55 -12.57
C THR A 89 3.11 12.30 -11.81
N VAL A 90 3.96 11.79 -10.90
CA VAL A 90 3.66 10.61 -10.08
C VAL A 90 2.50 10.90 -9.12
N ARG A 91 2.51 12.05 -8.47
CA ARG A 91 1.45 12.49 -7.56
C ARG A 91 0.10 12.59 -8.27
N ASP A 92 0.04 13.27 -9.40
CA ASP A 92 -1.19 13.44 -10.18
C ASP A 92 -1.73 12.08 -10.66
N ALA A 93 -0.83 11.20 -11.10
CA ALA A 93 -1.21 9.84 -11.52
C ALA A 93 -1.76 8.98 -10.36
N LEU A 94 -1.30 9.23 -9.13
CA LEU A 94 -1.76 8.54 -7.92
C LEU A 94 -2.94 9.24 -7.23
N GLY A 95 -3.30 10.45 -7.66
CA GLY A 95 -4.35 11.27 -7.05
C GLY A 95 -3.98 11.81 -5.67
N LEU A 96 -2.68 12.01 -5.39
CA LEU A 96 -2.22 12.55 -4.10
C LEU A 96 -2.33 14.08 -4.09
N GLU A 97 -2.65 14.68 -2.93
CA GLU A 97 -2.66 16.13 -2.79
C GLU A 97 -1.25 16.74 -2.77
N ASP A 98 -1.15 18.04 -3.05
CA ASP A 98 0.12 18.76 -2.95
C ASP A 98 0.40 19.14 -1.50
N PHE A 99 1.22 18.34 -0.82
CA PHE A 99 1.58 18.57 0.57
C PHE A 99 2.81 19.49 0.68
N ASN A 100 2.68 20.53 1.52
CA ASN A 100 3.76 21.50 1.78
C ASN A 100 4.89 20.96 2.69
N ALA A 101 4.71 19.78 3.28
CA ALA A 101 5.68 19.17 4.19
C ALA A 101 5.63 17.64 4.10
N PHE A 102 6.79 17.01 4.02
CA PHE A 102 6.93 15.56 4.02
C PHE A 102 7.76 15.12 5.23
N ILE A 103 7.20 14.25 6.07
CA ILE A 103 8.01 13.52 7.06
C ILE A 103 8.67 12.37 6.30
N ILE A 104 10.01 12.42 6.18
CA ILE A 104 10.78 11.48 5.36
C ILE A 104 10.64 10.04 5.87
N SER A 105 10.55 9.84 7.18
CA SER A 105 10.25 8.56 7.81
C SER A 105 9.97 8.72 9.29
N VAL A 106 9.18 7.81 9.86
CA VAL A 106 8.94 7.70 11.29
C VAL A 106 9.87 6.65 11.89
N GLY A 107 10.37 6.90 13.10
CA GLY A 107 11.29 5.99 13.78
C GLY A 107 10.65 4.66 14.20
N ASP A 108 11.47 3.61 14.32
CA ASP A 108 11.03 2.26 14.70
C ASP A 108 10.21 2.23 16.00
N SER A 109 10.49 3.11 16.96
CA SER A 109 9.74 3.18 18.23
C SER A 109 8.26 3.51 18.03
N GLU A 110 7.95 4.44 17.12
CA GLU A 110 6.58 4.83 16.82
C GLU A 110 5.89 3.76 15.98
N LEU A 111 6.59 3.11 15.07
CA LEU A 111 6.06 1.96 14.34
C LEU A 111 5.73 0.80 15.29
N VAL A 112 6.61 0.50 16.26
CA VAL A 112 6.34 -0.49 17.32
C VAL A 112 5.09 -0.10 18.11
N LYS A 113 4.94 1.18 18.46
CA LYS A 113 3.78 1.68 19.19
C LYS A 113 2.49 1.50 18.39
N MET A 114 2.46 1.91 17.13
CA MET A 114 1.33 1.68 16.22
C MET A 114 0.96 0.19 16.16
N MET A 115 1.95 -0.69 15.94
CA MET A 115 1.68 -2.12 15.81
C MET A 115 1.07 -2.71 17.09
N ARG A 116 1.45 -2.20 18.28
CA ARG A 116 0.79 -2.58 19.54
C ARG A 116 -0.63 -2.05 19.64
N GLU A 117 -0.88 -0.82 19.21
CA GLU A 117 -2.21 -0.20 19.25
C GLU A 117 -3.22 -0.93 18.36
N ILE A 118 -2.81 -1.39 17.17
CA ILE A 118 -3.66 -2.21 16.28
C ILE A 118 -3.74 -3.70 16.69
N GLY A 119 -3.08 -4.09 17.79
CA GLY A 119 -3.20 -5.43 18.37
C GLY A 119 -2.34 -6.51 17.69
N TYR A 120 -1.17 -6.16 17.14
CA TYR A 120 -0.23 -7.15 16.60
C TYR A 120 0.26 -8.12 17.67
N SER A 121 0.09 -9.42 17.43
CA SER A 121 0.39 -10.49 18.41
C SER A 121 1.80 -11.10 18.29
N GLY A 122 2.54 -10.74 17.24
CA GLY A 122 3.84 -11.32 16.93
C GLY A 122 5.03 -10.59 17.59
N PRO A 123 6.25 -11.05 17.35
CA PRO A 123 7.46 -10.39 17.84
C PRO A 123 7.68 -9.04 17.15
N LEU A 124 7.98 -8.00 17.94
CA LEU A 124 8.26 -6.63 17.48
C LEU A 124 9.76 -6.25 17.53
N THR A 125 10.64 -7.25 17.65
CA THR A 125 12.10 -7.03 17.76
C THR A 125 12.76 -6.61 16.45
N LYS A 126 12.12 -6.88 15.31
CA LYS A 126 12.61 -6.54 13.97
C LYS A 126 11.45 -6.01 13.11
N ILE A 127 11.30 -4.68 13.08
CA ILE A 127 10.21 -4.01 12.38
C ILE A 127 10.18 -4.31 10.88
N GLY A 128 11.32 -4.45 10.22
CA GLY A 128 11.36 -4.84 8.80
C GLY A 128 10.99 -6.30 8.49
N GLN A 129 10.61 -7.09 9.51
CA GLN A 129 10.33 -8.54 9.37
C GLN A 129 8.99 -8.94 9.99
N LEU A 130 8.08 -7.98 10.21
CA LEU A 130 6.75 -8.29 10.71
C LEU A 130 5.97 -9.11 9.68
N LYS A 131 5.04 -9.94 10.17
CA LYS A 131 4.24 -10.82 9.32
C LYS A 131 2.75 -10.66 9.59
N ARG A 132 1.96 -10.59 8.52
CA ARG A 132 0.50 -10.40 8.55
C ARG A 132 -0.28 -11.46 9.31
N PRO A 133 0.12 -12.75 9.40
CA PRO A 133 -0.60 -13.74 10.20
C PRO A 133 -0.72 -13.40 11.70
N PHE A 134 0.10 -12.48 12.21
CA PHE A 134 0.01 -12.00 13.58
C PHE A 134 -0.97 -10.83 13.77
N LEU A 135 -1.60 -10.35 12.69
CA LEU A 135 -2.65 -9.35 12.70
C LEU A 135 -4.03 -10.00 12.68
N ARG A 136 -5.02 -9.25 13.17
CA ARG A 136 -6.42 -9.54 12.84
C ARG A 136 -6.64 -9.44 11.33
N LYS A 137 -7.68 -10.10 10.83
CA LYS A 137 -7.95 -10.23 9.39
C LYS A 137 -8.11 -8.87 8.70
N GLU A 138 -8.74 -7.93 9.37
CA GLU A 138 -9.00 -6.57 8.90
C GLU A 138 -7.67 -5.80 8.74
N TRP A 139 -6.80 -5.82 9.76
CA TRP A 139 -5.48 -5.20 9.67
C TRP A 139 -4.54 -5.92 8.69
N SER A 140 -4.66 -7.25 8.57
CA SER A 140 -3.96 -7.99 7.53
C SER A 140 -4.39 -7.54 6.13
N PHE A 141 -5.70 -7.33 5.92
CA PHE A 141 -6.25 -6.80 4.68
C PHE A 141 -5.75 -5.37 4.40
N PHE A 142 -5.74 -4.51 5.41
CA PHE A 142 -5.21 -3.15 5.32
C PHE A 142 -3.77 -3.12 4.77
N PHE A 143 -2.85 -3.87 5.39
CA PHE A 143 -1.47 -3.92 4.92
C PHE A 143 -1.32 -4.70 3.60
N ASP A 144 -2.19 -5.66 3.29
CA ASP A 144 -2.18 -6.33 1.98
C ASP A 144 -2.50 -5.36 0.84
N CYS A 145 -3.49 -4.48 1.02
CA CYS A 145 -3.81 -3.46 0.03
C CYS A 145 -2.61 -2.52 -0.22
N ILE A 146 -2.00 -2.00 0.84
CA ILE A 146 -0.84 -1.10 0.74
C ILE A 146 0.36 -1.82 0.10
N THR A 147 0.69 -3.03 0.55
CA THR A 147 1.83 -3.78 0.03
C THR A 147 1.62 -4.19 -1.43
N ARG A 148 0.40 -4.52 -1.86
CA ARG A 148 0.14 -4.82 -3.27
C ARG A 148 0.25 -3.60 -4.17
N ALA A 149 -0.17 -2.44 -3.70
CA ALA A 149 -0.12 -1.20 -4.49
C ALA A 149 1.30 -0.60 -4.57
N PHE A 150 2.05 -0.60 -3.46
CA PHE A 150 3.34 0.10 -3.35
C PHE A 150 4.55 -0.82 -3.17
N GLY A 151 4.33 -2.13 -3.09
CA GLY A 151 5.39 -3.10 -2.84
C GLY A 151 6.36 -3.24 -4.01
N LYS A 152 7.66 -3.18 -3.70
CA LYS A 152 8.76 -3.39 -4.65
C LYS A 152 8.98 -4.87 -5.02
N LYS A 153 8.35 -5.83 -4.33
CA LYS A 153 8.60 -7.27 -4.46
C LYS A 153 7.31 -8.09 -4.56
N CYS A 154 7.31 -9.07 -5.47
CA CYS A 154 6.24 -10.06 -5.64
C CYS A 154 6.45 -11.35 -4.82
N THR A 155 7.43 -11.37 -3.93
CA THR A 155 7.83 -12.56 -3.15
C THR A 155 7.69 -12.28 -1.65
N ASN A 156 7.33 -13.31 -0.87
CA ASN A 156 7.07 -13.25 0.57
C ASN A 156 5.75 -12.55 0.92
N TRP A 157 4.64 -13.18 0.52
CA TRP A 157 3.28 -12.67 0.68
C TRP A 157 2.92 -12.32 2.12
N ASP A 158 3.53 -12.94 3.13
CA ASP A 158 3.13 -12.68 4.52
C ASP A 158 3.88 -11.52 5.17
N ALA A 159 4.94 -11.00 4.56
CA ALA A 159 5.72 -9.93 5.17
C ALA A 159 5.00 -8.58 5.07
N ILE A 160 5.21 -7.74 6.08
CA ILE A 160 4.84 -6.32 6.07
C ILE A 160 6.14 -5.53 5.90
N PRO A 161 6.44 -5.02 4.69
CA PRO A 161 7.64 -4.22 4.46
C PRO A 161 7.61 -2.92 5.26
N THR A 162 8.79 -2.39 5.61
CA THR A 162 8.90 -1.11 6.32
C THR A 162 8.18 0.02 5.58
N ASP A 163 8.28 0.09 4.26
CA ASP A 163 7.58 1.11 3.46
C ASP A 163 6.05 1.03 3.66
N SER A 164 5.48 -0.17 3.75
CA SER A 164 4.05 -0.34 4.06
C SER A 164 3.69 0.05 5.49
N LEU A 165 4.61 -0.15 6.45
CA LEU A 165 4.44 0.33 7.83
C LEU A 165 4.46 1.86 7.91
N GLN A 166 5.34 2.52 7.16
CA GLN A 166 5.42 3.99 7.09
C GLN A 166 4.15 4.58 6.47
N ILE A 167 3.66 4.00 5.37
CA ILE A 167 2.40 4.41 4.75
C ILE A 167 1.23 4.17 5.73
N GLY A 168 1.14 2.98 6.33
CA GLY A 168 0.11 2.67 7.32
C GLY A 168 0.11 3.63 8.51
N TYR A 169 1.29 3.96 9.03
CA TYR A 169 1.43 4.96 10.09
C TYR A 169 0.94 6.34 9.64
N SER A 170 1.34 6.77 8.45
CA SER A 170 0.93 8.08 7.92
C SER A 170 -0.59 8.17 7.76
N LEU A 171 -1.25 7.11 7.30
CA LEU A 171 -2.70 7.08 7.18
C LEU A 171 -3.40 7.12 8.55
N LEU A 172 -2.84 6.45 9.56
CA LEU A 172 -3.45 6.35 10.89
C LEU A 172 -3.20 7.59 11.77
N TYR A 173 -2.06 8.28 11.60
CA TYR A 173 -1.61 9.33 12.51
C TYR A 173 -1.26 10.66 11.83
N GLY A 174 -1.17 10.71 10.50
CA GLY A 174 -0.64 11.84 9.72
C GLY A 174 -1.58 13.04 9.53
N GLU A 175 -2.58 13.21 10.39
CA GLU A 175 -3.62 14.26 10.30
C GLU A 175 -4.59 14.13 9.12
N LEU A 176 -5.61 13.27 9.27
CA LEU A 176 -6.98 13.50 8.74
C LEU A 176 -8.02 12.51 9.30
N LEU A 177 -7.61 11.35 9.85
CA LEU A 177 -8.54 10.40 10.48
C LEU A 177 -7.96 9.83 11.77
N LYS A 178 -8.39 10.38 12.92
CA LYS A 178 -8.28 9.67 14.19
C LYS A 178 -9.31 8.53 14.18
N ILE A 179 -8.92 7.32 13.77
CA ILE A 179 -9.75 6.13 14.06
C ILE A 179 -9.70 5.95 15.58
N ASN A 180 -10.76 6.39 16.27
CA ASN A 180 -10.79 6.35 17.71
C ASN A 180 -11.02 4.91 18.19
N ARG A 181 -10.40 4.58 19.32
CA ARG A 181 -10.37 3.23 19.92
C ARG A 181 -11.76 2.65 20.25
N ASP A 182 -12.78 3.50 20.25
CA ASP A 182 -14.14 3.18 20.69
C ASP A 182 -15.03 2.61 19.57
N ASP A 183 -14.66 2.77 18.28
CA ASP A 183 -15.41 2.16 17.17
C ASP A 183 -15.21 0.63 17.08
N TYR A 184 -14.32 0.07 17.91
CA TYR A 184 -13.99 -1.36 17.97
C TYR A 184 -14.43 -2.05 19.26
N ARG A 185 -15.22 -1.38 20.12
CA ARG A 185 -15.86 -2.03 21.27
C ARG A 185 -17.35 -2.20 20.97
N ASP A 186 -17.69 -3.35 20.40
CA ASP A 186 -18.57 -4.32 21.07
C ASP A 186 -18.64 -5.63 20.26
N ASP A 187 -18.69 -6.74 21.00
CA ASP A 187 -18.90 -8.14 20.59
C ASP A 187 -17.94 -8.70 19.51
N TYR A 188 -17.00 -9.61 19.76
CA TYR A 188 -17.15 -10.95 20.35
C TYR A 188 -15.83 -11.38 21.00
N ARG A 189 -15.87 -11.76 22.29
CA ARG A 189 -14.82 -12.60 22.89
C ARG A 189 -14.97 -14.02 22.34
N TYR A 190 -14.16 -14.40 21.36
CA TYR A 190 -13.92 -15.82 21.08
C TYR A 190 -12.66 -16.27 21.82
N ASP A 191 -12.89 -17.10 22.85
CA ASP A 191 -11.90 -17.89 23.58
C ASP A 191 -11.33 -18.95 22.63
N TYR A 192 -10.11 -18.76 22.13
CA TYR A 192 -9.39 -19.78 21.38
C TYR A 192 -8.63 -20.68 22.36
N ARG A 193 -9.34 -21.60 23.02
CA ARG A 193 -8.74 -22.87 23.45
C ARG A 193 -8.68 -23.79 22.24
N TYR A 194 -7.51 -23.89 21.63
CA TYR A 194 -7.23 -25.01 20.73
C TYR A 194 -6.75 -26.19 21.57
N ASP A 195 -7.67 -27.12 21.84
CA ASP A 195 -7.32 -28.51 22.12
C ASP A 195 -6.81 -29.13 20.82
N TYR A 196 -5.58 -29.61 20.81
CA TYR A 196 -5.07 -30.49 19.76
C TYR A 196 -5.36 -31.94 20.14
N PRO A 197 -6.03 -32.73 19.29
CA PRO A 197 -6.04 -34.19 19.40
C PRO A 197 -4.81 -34.77 18.67
N GLY A 198 -4.06 -35.64 19.35
CA GLY A 198 -2.97 -36.44 18.78
C GLY A 198 -1.85 -36.71 19.77
#